data_AF-A0A4Q5TEY7-F1
#
_entry.id   AF-A0A4Q5TEY7-F1
#
_cell.length_a   1.000
_cell.length_b   1.000
_cell.length_c   1.000
_cell.angle_alpha   90.00
_cell.angle_beta   90.00
_cell.angle_gamma   90.00
#
_symmetry.space_group_name_H-M   'P 1'
#
loop_
_entity.id
_entity.type
_entity.pdbx_description
1 polymer ?
#
loop_
_entity_poly.entity_id
_entity_poly.type
_entity_poly.pdbx_seq_one_letter_code
_entity_poly.pdbx_strand_id
1 'polypeptide(L)'
;MPTDVDLDRTEKAMLAIGGSVGLSALLAPTVLQRVFGIPSDQLTGAGAVGWRLFGARNVYLCARALTGHPDGIAAFGPLQALDQAVFWHAWSTRAVPRPTALAAALASASLVALDVHRRRGAR
;
A
#
# COMPACT_ATOMS: atom_id res chain seq x y z
N MET A 1 10.51 -4.04 -26.15
CA MET A 1 10.75 -2.58 -26.09
C MET A 1 10.22 -2.09 -24.76
N PRO A 2 10.97 -1.32 -23.96
CA PRO A 2 10.34 -0.56 -22.90
C PRO A 2 9.47 0.50 -23.58
N THR A 3 8.16 0.36 -23.48
CA THR A 3 7.23 1.43 -23.80
C THR A 3 7.45 2.52 -22.76
N ASP A 4 7.82 3.73 -23.17
CA ASP A 4 7.79 4.88 -22.27
C ASP A 4 6.37 5.00 -21.71
N VAL A 5 6.20 4.62 -20.45
CA VAL A 5 4.91 4.72 -19.77
C VAL A 5 4.78 6.18 -19.33
N ASP A 6 3.97 6.94 -20.07
CA ASP A 6 3.68 8.32 -19.72
C ASP A 6 2.68 8.36 -18.56
N LEU A 7 3.22 8.36 -17.34
CA LEU A 7 2.45 8.45 -16.11
C LEU A 7 2.23 9.90 -15.73
N ASP A 8 1.00 10.24 -15.34
CA ASP A 8 0.71 11.56 -14.81
C ASP A 8 1.33 11.77 -13.41
N ARG A 9 1.26 13.01 -12.89
CA ARG A 9 1.84 13.35 -11.58
C ARG A 9 1.18 12.57 -10.43
N THR A 10 -0.11 12.31 -10.52
CA THR A 10 -0.89 11.60 -9.51
C THR A 10 -0.56 10.11 -9.52
N GLU A 11 -0.44 9.50 -10.69
CA GLU A 11 -0.02 8.11 -10.87
C GLU A 11 1.42 7.91 -10.36
N LYS A 12 2.33 8.81 -10.70
CA LYS A 12 3.70 8.82 -10.15
C LYS A 12 3.70 8.87 -8.62
N ALA A 13 2.84 9.70 -8.01
CA ALA A 13 2.73 9.79 -6.55
C ALA A 13 2.16 8.49 -5.93
N MET A 14 1.13 7.90 -6.56
CA MET A 14 0.56 6.62 -6.13
C MET A 14 1.60 5.50 -6.16
N LEU A 15 2.39 5.42 -7.23
CA LEU A 15 3.46 4.43 -7.37
C LEU A 15 4.63 4.68 -6.40
N ALA A 16 4.99 5.94 -6.15
CA ALA A 16 6.02 6.27 -5.18
C ALA A 16 5.62 5.81 -3.77
N ILE A 17 4.38 6.11 -3.35
CA ILE A 17 3.88 5.71 -2.02
C ILE A 17 3.70 4.19 -1.95
N GLY A 18 2.93 3.61 -2.88
CA GLY A 18 2.63 2.18 -2.90
C GLY A 18 3.87 1.30 -3.06
N GLY A 19 4.77 1.71 -3.94
CA GLY A 19 6.03 1.02 -4.21
C GLY A 19 6.98 1.09 -3.03
N SER A 20 7.14 2.26 -2.41
CA SER A 20 8.01 2.41 -1.23
C SER A 20 7.50 1.60 -0.04
N VAL A 21 6.19 1.64 0.22
CA VAL A 21 5.56 0.84 1.28
C VAL A 21 5.68 -0.65 0.97
N GLY A 22 5.40 -1.06 -0.28
CA GLY A 22 5.46 -2.45 -0.71
C GLY A 22 6.88 -3.03 -0.64
N LEU A 23 7.87 -2.32 -1.17
CA LEU A 23 9.28 -2.72 -1.12
C LEU A 23 9.79 -2.77 0.31
N SER A 24 9.44 -1.78 1.13
CA SER A 24 9.84 -1.78 2.54
C SER A 24 9.22 -2.95 3.31
N ALA A 25 7.98 -3.33 2.99
CA ALA A 25 7.31 -4.48 3.62
C ALA A 25 7.96 -5.82 3.24
N LEU A 26 8.55 -5.92 2.05
CA LEU A 26 9.24 -7.12 1.57
C LEU A 26 10.71 -7.20 2.04
N LEU A 27 11.47 -6.12 1.82
CA LEU A 27 12.92 -6.12 1.92
C LEU A 27 13.42 -5.62 3.28
N ALA A 28 12.65 -4.77 3.95
CA ALA A 28 13.02 -4.17 5.23
C ALA A 28 11.85 -4.20 6.24
N PRO A 29 11.22 -5.37 6.48
CA PRO A 29 10.00 -5.46 7.28
C PRO A 29 10.20 -4.92 8.71
N THR A 30 11.38 -5.11 9.31
CA THR A 30 11.70 -4.61 10.66
C THR A 30 11.89 -3.10 10.70
N VAL A 31 12.29 -2.46 9.61
CA VAL A 31 12.37 -1.00 9.50
C VAL A 31 10.97 -0.43 9.34
N LEU A 32 10.18 -1.02 8.44
CA LEU A 32 8.80 -0.62 8.23
C LEU A 32 7.97 -0.76 9.51
N GLN A 33 8.08 -1.90 10.20
CA GLN A 33 7.44 -2.15 11.49
C GLN A 33 7.78 -1.07 12.52
N ARG A 34 9.05 -0.66 12.62
CA ARG A 34 9.45 0.44 13.51
C ARG A 34 8.80 1.76 13.14
N VAL A 35 8.73 2.10 11.84
CA VAL A 35 8.03 3.31 11.36
C VAL A 35 6.55 3.26 11.74
N PHE A 36 5.91 2.09 11.65
CA PHE A 36 4.53 1.90 12.06
C PHE A 36 4.35 1.61 13.56
N GLY A 37 5.41 1.63 14.37
CA GLY A 37 5.33 1.39 15.83
C GLY A 37 4.95 -0.05 16.21
N ILE A 38 5.23 -1.04 15.36
CA ILE A 38 5.04 -2.47 15.65
C ILE A 38 6.28 -3.00 16.37
N PRO A 39 6.15 -3.55 17.60
CA PRO A 39 7.22 -4.28 18.25
C PRO A 39 7.54 -5.56 17.46
N SER A 40 8.81 -5.76 17.09
CA SER A 40 9.24 -6.87 16.22
C SER A 40 9.01 -8.26 16.85
N ASP A 41 8.88 -8.32 18.17
CA ASP A 41 8.57 -9.52 18.96
C ASP A 41 7.08 -9.86 19.00
N GLN A 42 6.20 -8.93 18.62
CA GLN A 42 4.74 -9.12 18.61
C GLN A 42 4.19 -9.61 17.26
N LEU A 43 5.03 -9.68 16.23
CA LEU A 43 4.60 -10.14 14.92
C LEU A 43 4.67 -11.67 14.83
N THR A 44 3.52 -12.33 15.04
CA THR A 44 3.40 -13.79 14.91
C THR A 44 3.53 -14.24 13.45
N GLY A 45 3.76 -15.53 13.21
CA GLY A 45 3.96 -16.09 11.86
C GLY A 45 2.87 -15.72 10.85
N ALA A 46 1.59 -15.73 11.25
CA ALA A 46 0.48 -15.32 10.39
C ALA A 46 0.52 -13.80 10.07
N GLY A 47 0.87 -12.96 11.05
CA GLY A 47 1.07 -11.52 10.84
C GLY A 47 2.23 -11.23 9.91
N ALA A 48 3.34 -11.97 10.05
CA ALA A 48 4.51 -11.86 9.19
C ALA A 48 4.18 -12.23 7.73
N VAL A 49 3.42 -13.30 7.52
CA VAL A 49 2.95 -13.70 6.18
C VAL A 49 2.00 -12.64 5.61
N GLY A 50 1.05 -12.14 6.41
CA GLY A 50 0.12 -11.08 5.99
C GLY A 50 0.85 -9.82 5.50
N TRP A 51 1.86 -9.35 6.24
CA TRP A 51 2.68 -8.20 5.85
C TRP A 51 3.47 -8.44 4.57
N ARG A 52 4.04 -9.63 4.38
CA ARG A 52 4.76 -9.99 3.16
C ARG A 52 3.83 -10.05 1.95
N LEU A 53 2.63 -10.62 2.11
CA LEU A 53 1.62 -10.65 1.04
C LEU A 53 1.14 -9.25 0.68
N PHE A 54 0.89 -8.40 1.67
CA PHE A 54 0.60 -6.98 1.46
C PHE A 54 1.72 -6.27 0.68
N GLY A 55 2.99 -6.51 1.05
CA GLY A 55 4.15 -5.97 0.35
C GLY A 55 4.25 -6.45 -1.10
N ALA A 56 4.18 -7.77 -1.30
CA ALA A 56 4.25 -8.43 -2.61
C ALA A 56 3.18 -7.90 -3.55
N ARG A 57 1.95 -7.78 -3.06
CA ARG A 57 0.79 -7.26 -3.78
C ARG A 57 1.02 -5.82 -4.25
N ASN A 58 1.49 -4.93 -3.38
CA ASN A 58 1.74 -3.53 -3.76
C ASN A 58 2.89 -3.41 -4.75
N VAL A 59 3.98 -4.18 -4.58
CA VAL A 59 5.09 -4.22 -5.55
C VAL A 59 4.64 -4.75 -6.90
N TYR A 60 3.85 -5.82 -6.92
CA TYR A 60 3.30 -6.37 -8.15
C TYR A 60 2.47 -5.33 -8.91
N LEU A 61 1.54 -4.64 -8.24
CA LEU A 61 0.73 -3.61 -8.88
C LEU A 61 1.57 -2.43 -9.39
N CYS A 62 2.59 -2.01 -8.63
CA CYS A 62 3.53 -1.00 -9.08
C CYS A 62 4.29 -1.44 -10.33
N ALA A 63 4.82 -2.66 -10.33
CA ALA A 63 5.54 -3.21 -11.47
C ALA A 63 4.65 -3.31 -12.71
N ARG A 64 3.39 -3.74 -12.56
CA ARG A 64 2.40 -3.78 -13.65
C ARG A 64 2.14 -2.39 -14.22
N ALA A 65 1.93 -1.40 -13.37
CA ALA A 65 1.76 -0.01 -13.78
C ALA A 65 2.99 0.53 -14.55
N LEU A 66 4.19 0.30 -14.01
CA LEU A 66 5.46 0.73 -14.63
C LEU A 66 5.79 -0.01 -15.94
N THR A 67 5.15 -1.15 -16.20
CA THR A 67 5.32 -1.92 -17.44
C THR A 67 4.20 -1.65 -18.45
N GLY A 68 3.41 -0.59 -18.25
CA GLY A 68 2.39 -0.14 -19.20
C GLY A 68 1.09 -0.92 -19.14
N HIS A 69 0.84 -1.67 -18.06
CA HIS A 69 -0.44 -2.33 -17.84
C HIS A 69 -1.37 -1.45 -16.99
N PRO A 70 -2.41 -0.84 -17.60
CA PRO A 70 -3.27 0.14 -16.91
C PRO A 70 -4.03 -0.47 -15.72
N ASP A 71 -4.24 -1.78 -15.72
CA ASP A 71 -4.84 -2.53 -14.60
C ASP A 71 -4.08 -2.36 -13.29
N GLY A 72 -2.75 -2.15 -13.36
CA GLY A 72 -1.91 -1.93 -12.18
C GLY A 72 -2.33 -0.69 -11.40
N ILE A 73 -2.52 0.44 -12.09
CA ILE A 73 -3.01 1.70 -11.50
C ILE A 73 -4.49 1.59 -11.13
N ALA A 74 -5.33 1.00 -12.00
CA ALA A 74 -6.76 0.89 -11.76
C ALA A 74 -7.09 0.06 -10.50
N ALA A 75 -6.25 -0.93 -10.17
CA ALA A 75 -6.41 -1.78 -9.01
C ALA A 75 -6.04 -1.09 -7.69
N PHE A 76 -5.26 0.00 -7.68
CA PHE A 76 -4.83 0.67 -6.45
C PHE A 76 -6.01 1.11 -5.57
N GLY A 77 -6.98 1.83 -6.12
CA GLY A 77 -8.11 2.35 -5.34
C GLY A 77 -8.91 1.28 -4.60
N PRO A 78 -9.49 0.27 -5.30
CA PRO A 78 -10.27 -0.79 -4.67
C PRO A 78 -9.48 -1.56 -3.61
N LEU A 79 -8.21 -1.82 -3.90
CA LEU A 79 -7.31 -2.58 -3.05
C LEU A 79 -6.95 -1.82 -1.77
N GLN A 80 -6.73 -0.50 -1.86
CA GLN A 80 -6.51 0.36 -0.70
C GLN A 80 -7.80 0.57 0.11
N ALA A 81 -8.97 0.52 -0.52
CA ALA A 81 -10.25 0.49 0.20
C ALA A 81 -10.44 -0.80 1.02
N LEU A 82 -10.00 -1.95 0.49
CA LEU A 82 -9.98 -3.19 1.27
C LEU A 82 -8.98 -3.12 2.43
N ASP A 83 -7.81 -2.51 2.22
CA ASP A 83 -6.84 -2.30 3.31
C ASP A 83 -7.40 -1.44 4.43
N GLN A 84 -8.19 -0.41 4.11
CA GLN A 84 -8.90 0.38 5.12
C GLN A 84 -9.77 -0.49 6.02
N ALA A 85 -10.52 -1.42 5.43
CA ALA A 85 -11.36 -2.34 6.21
C ALA A 85 -10.52 -3.23 7.13
N VAL A 86 -9.38 -3.73 6.63
CA VAL A 86 -8.43 -4.53 7.42
C VAL A 86 -7.82 -3.72 8.57
N PHE A 87 -7.38 -2.48 8.30
CA PHE A 87 -6.77 -1.62 9.33
C PHE A 87 -7.78 -1.12 10.35
N TRP A 88 -9.00 -0.80 9.92
CA TRP A 88 -10.10 -0.47 10.83
C TRP A 88 -10.46 -1.65 11.72
N HIS A 89 -10.54 -2.86 11.14
CA HIS A 89 -10.74 -4.08 11.91
C HIS A 89 -9.61 -4.27 12.93
N ALA A 90 -8.35 -4.19 12.52
CA ALA A 90 -7.19 -4.32 13.40
C ALA A 90 -7.17 -3.26 14.52
N TRP A 91 -7.61 -2.03 14.24
CA TRP A 91 -7.78 -0.97 15.23
C TRP A 91 -8.88 -1.32 16.25
N SER A 92 -10.02 -1.82 15.77
CA SER A 92 -11.19 -2.15 16.59
C SER A 92 -10.94 -3.35 17.52
N THR A 93 -10.22 -4.36 17.04
CA THR A 93 -9.90 -5.59 17.78
C THR A 93 -8.60 -5.49 18.57
N ARG A 94 -7.85 -4.38 18.42
CA ARG A 94 -6.51 -4.19 19.00
C ARG A 94 -5.52 -5.30 18.60
N ALA A 95 -5.65 -5.82 17.38
CA ALA A 95 -4.73 -6.83 16.85
C ALA A 95 -3.30 -6.30 16.67
N VAL A 96 -3.14 -4.98 16.58
CA VAL A 96 -1.87 -4.24 16.59
C VAL A 96 -2.01 -2.97 17.45
N PRO A 97 -0.90 -2.30 17.84
CA PRO A 97 -1.00 -1.00 18.51
C PRO A 97 -1.88 -0.02 17.71
N ARG A 98 -2.76 0.72 18.39
CA ARG A 98 -3.66 1.66 17.71
C ARG A 98 -2.95 2.68 16.81
N PRO A 99 -1.79 3.26 17.21
CA PRO A 99 -1.02 4.15 16.33
C PRO A 99 -0.59 3.47 15.02
N THR A 100 -0.23 2.19 15.07
CA THR A 100 0.10 1.37 13.88
C THR A 100 -1.07 1.30 12.91
N ALA A 101 -2.24 0.90 13.40
CA ALA A 101 -3.42 0.75 12.57
C ALA A 101 -3.85 2.08 11.94
N LEU A 102 -3.73 3.18 12.71
CA LEU A 102 -4.02 4.53 12.20
C LEU A 102 -3.01 4.99 11.14
N ALA A 103 -1.71 4.78 11.37
CA ALA A 103 -0.69 5.14 10.39
C ALA A 103 -0.87 4.36 9.06
N ALA A 104 -1.19 3.07 9.16
CA ALA A 104 -1.49 2.24 7.98
C ALA A 104 -2.77 2.71 7.26
N ALA A 105 -3.82 3.04 8.01
CA ALA A 105 -5.03 3.64 7.47
C ALA A 105 -4.76 5.00 6.80
N LEU A 106 -3.91 5.85 7.37
CA LEU A 106 -3.57 7.14 6.75
C LEU A 106 -2.80 6.96 5.42
N ALA A 107 -1.89 6.01 5.35
CA ALA A 107 -1.18 5.67 4.12
C ALA A 107 -2.15 5.19 3.02
N SER A 108 -3.07 4.28 3.35
CA SER A 108 -4.10 3.83 2.42
C SER A 108 -5.08 4.93 2.04
N ALA A 109 -5.45 5.82 2.97
CA ALA A 109 -6.38 6.92 2.69
C ALA A 109 -5.77 7.92 1.70
N SER A 110 -4.47 8.16 1.80
CA SER A 110 -3.73 9.00 0.86
C SER A 110 -3.77 8.42 -0.56
N LEU A 111 -3.57 7.10 -0.70
CA LEU A 111 -3.67 6.43 -2.00
C LEU A 111 -5.09 6.42 -2.56
N VAL A 112 -6.12 6.23 -1.73
CA VAL A 112 -7.53 6.33 -2.14
C VAL A 112 -7.86 7.76 -2.61
N ALA A 113 -7.40 8.79 -1.88
CA ALA A 113 -7.63 10.18 -2.25
C ALA A 113 -6.97 10.53 -3.60
N LEU A 114 -5.74 10.06 -3.83
CA LEU A 114 -5.04 10.21 -5.11
C LEU A 114 -5.79 9.49 -6.25
N ASP A 115 -6.28 8.26 -6.02
CA ASP A 115 -7.04 7.54 -7.05
C ASP A 115 -8.37 8.24 -7.36
N VAL A 116 -9.08 8.77 -6.37
CA VAL A 116 -10.30 9.57 -6.58
C VAL A 116 -9.98 10.84 -7.37
N HIS A 117 -8.89 11.53 -7.04
CA HIS A 117 -8.46 12.73 -7.76
C HIS A 117 -8.16 12.41 -9.23
N ARG A 118 -7.38 11.36 -9.48
CA ARG A 118 -7.06 10.86 -10.83
C ARG A 118 -8.34 10.56 -11.64
N ARG A 119 -9.29 9.81 -11.05
CA ARG A 119 -10.56 9.46 -11.72
C ARG A 119 -11.45 10.67 -12.01
N ARG A 120 -11.33 11.75 -11.24
CA ARG A 120 -12.07 13.00 -11.47
C ARG A 120 -11.44 13.84 -12.58
N GLY A 121 -10.12 13.81 -12.73
CA GLY A 121 -9.41 14.49 -13.83
C GLY A 121 -9.52 13.77 -15.18
N ALA A 122 -9.87 12.48 -15.18
CA ALA A 122 -10.12 11.67 -16.38
C ALA A 122 -11.57 11.77 -16.91
N ARG A 123 -12.44 12.57 -16.27
CA ARG A 123 -13.81 12.86 -16.69
C ARG A 123 -13.89 14.27 -17.26
#